data_AF-A0A1G4JQQ4-F1
#
_entry.id   AF-A0A1G4JQQ4-F1
#
_cell.length_a   1.000
_cell.length_b   1.000
_cell.length_c   1.000
_cell.angle_alpha   90.00
_cell.angle_beta   90.00
_cell.angle_gamma   90.00
#
_symmetry.space_group_name_H-M   'P 1'
#
loop_
_entity.id
_entity.type
_entity.pdbx_description
1 polymer ?
#
loop_
_entity_poly.entity_id
_entity_poly.type
_entity_poly.pdbx_seq_one_letter_code
_entity_poly.pdbx_strand_id
1 'polypeptide(L)'
;MVYRGFGLEQVSPPSDKPFNEMTPEEQGDKGAQMMVNFMTSCPGKAAISGVTGFALGGVFGLFMASMAYDTPLHTPTVPGSTQLPSSMQHISDLPFKQQVKLQFADMGKRAYSSAKNFGYIGMIYSGVECAIESLRAKNDIYNGVGAGCLTGGGLAYKSGPTAALVGCAGFAAFSTAIDLYMRQEHTTPPKNDFDE
;
A
#
# COMPACT_ATOMS: atom_id res chain seq x y z
N MET A 1 -1.74 -45.63 -28.85
CA MET A 1 -0.96 -45.08 -27.71
C MET A 1 -0.52 -43.69 -28.10
N VAL A 2 -1.18 -42.65 -27.58
CA VAL A 2 -0.84 -41.26 -27.85
C VAL A 2 0.17 -40.81 -26.78
N TYR A 3 1.32 -40.32 -27.22
CA TYR A 3 2.40 -39.82 -26.37
C TYR A 3 1.87 -38.70 -25.45
N ARG A 4 1.90 -38.92 -24.13
CA ARG A 4 1.74 -37.88 -23.11
C ARG A 4 3.10 -37.24 -22.85
N GLY A 5 3.38 -36.18 -23.60
CA GLY A 5 4.52 -35.30 -23.36
C GLY A 5 4.28 -34.41 -22.14
N PHE A 6 5.36 -34.23 -21.37
CA PHE A 6 5.50 -33.32 -20.23
C PHE A 6 4.92 -31.92 -20.56
N GLY A 7 3.93 -31.47 -19.79
CA GLY A 7 3.42 -30.09 -19.84
C GLY A 7 2.03 -29.86 -20.47
N LEU A 8 1.38 -30.87 -21.06
CA LEU A 8 0.00 -30.73 -21.56
C LEU A 8 -1.10 -30.98 -20.50
N GLU A 9 -0.74 -31.49 -19.31
CA GLU A 9 -1.67 -31.57 -18.18
C GLU A 9 -2.09 -30.19 -17.67
N GLN A 10 -1.30 -29.14 -17.96
CA GLN A 10 -1.56 -27.75 -17.59
C GLN A 10 -2.49 -27.02 -18.58
N VAL A 11 -2.84 -27.66 -19.71
CA VAL A 11 -3.79 -27.17 -20.73
C VAL A 11 -5.06 -28.03 -20.74
N SER A 12 -5.38 -28.69 -19.63
CA SER A 12 -6.75 -29.18 -19.44
C SER A 12 -7.56 -27.99 -18.93
N PRO A 13 -8.63 -27.53 -19.64
CA PRO A 13 -9.51 -26.52 -19.07
C PRO A 13 -10.03 -27.06 -17.72
N PRO A 14 -10.17 -26.20 -16.69
CA PRO A 14 -10.71 -26.66 -15.42
C PRO A 14 -12.03 -27.38 -15.71
N SER A 15 -12.12 -28.66 -15.29
CA SER A 15 -13.35 -29.41 -15.45
C SER A 15 -14.41 -28.73 -14.60
N ASP A 16 -15.31 -27.98 -15.23
CA ASP A 16 -16.43 -27.29 -14.61
C ASP A 16 -17.51 -28.30 -14.19
N LYS A 17 -17.14 -29.25 -13.33
CA LYS A 17 -18.11 -29.99 -12.53
C LYS A 17 -18.79 -28.99 -11.59
N PRO A 18 -20.12 -29.04 -11.44
CA PRO A 18 -20.84 -28.21 -10.47
C PRO A 18 -20.35 -28.54 -9.04
N PHE A 19 -20.36 -27.54 -8.15
CA PHE A 19 -19.89 -27.68 -6.75
C PHE A 19 -20.51 -28.87 -6.00
N ASN A 20 -21.69 -29.31 -6.42
CA ASN A 20 -22.46 -30.39 -5.81
C ASN A 20 -21.94 -31.80 -6.15
N GLU A 21 -21.08 -31.94 -7.17
CA GLU A 21 -20.55 -33.22 -7.65
C GLU A 21 -19.05 -33.40 -7.36
N MET A 22 -18.48 -32.51 -6.53
CA MET A 22 -17.05 -32.43 -6.30
C MET A 22 -16.64 -33.21 -5.04
N THR A 23 -15.50 -33.89 -5.09
CA THR A 23 -14.90 -34.49 -3.90
C THR A 23 -14.35 -33.41 -2.94
N PRO A 24 -14.18 -33.69 -1.63
CA PRO A 24 -13.64 -32.72 -0.68
C PRO A 24 -12.25 -32.18 -1.07
N GLU A 25 -11.41 -33.01 -1.70
CA GLU A 25 -10.07 -32.60 -2.18
C GLU A 25 -10.17 -31.70 -3.41
N GLU A 26 -10.98 -32.05 -4.41
CA GLU A 26 -11.22 -31.21 -5.59
C GLU A 26 -11.87 -29.86 -5.21
N GLN A 27 -12.75 -29.84 -4.20
CA GLN A 27 -13.34 -28.62 -3.67
C GLN A 27 -12.30 -27.73 -2.97
N GLY A 28 -11.36 -28.34 -2.26
CA GLY A 28 -10.20 -27.67 -1.66
C GLY A 28 -9.31 -27.02 -2.73
N ASP A 29 -8.98 -27.75 -3.79
CA ASP A 29 -8.14 -27.25 -4.88
C ASP A 29 -8.82 -26.12 -5.66
N LYS A 30 -10.12 -26.25 -5.98
CA LYS A 30 -10.89 -25.15 -6.60
C LYS A 30 -10.98 -23.94 -5.69
N GLY A 31 -11.17 -24.14 -4.38
CA GLY A 31 -11.15 -23.08 -3.38
C GLY A 31 -9.81 -22.34 -3.35
N ALA A 32 -8.70 -23.08 -3.36
CA ALA A 32 -7.35 -22.52 -3.41
C ALA A 32 -7.11 -21.73 -4.71
N GLN A 33 -7.54 -22.25 -5.85
CA GLN A 33 -7.44 -21.53 -7.13
C GLN A 33 -8.25 -20.23 -7.13
N MET A 34 -9.48 -20.24 -6.62
CA MET A 34 -10.28 -19.02 -6.49
C MET A 34 -9.62 -18.00 -5.57
N MET A 35 -9.01 -18.44 -4.46
CA MET A 35 -8.25 -17.58 -3.55
C MET A 35 -7.04 -16.97 -4.25
N VAL A 36 -6.24 -17.76 -4.98
CA VAL A 36 -5.06 -17.27 -5.72
C VAL A 36 -5.47 -16.31 -6.83
N ASN A 37 -6.52 -16.62 -7.59
CA ASN A 37 -7.06 -15.73 -8.62
C ASN A 37 -7.55 -14.41 -8.02
N PHE A 38 -8.18 -14.43 -6.84
CA PHE A 38 -8.56 -13.22 -6.14
C PHE A 38 -7.33 -12.43 -5.66
N MET A 39 -6.37 -13.07 -4.99
CA MET A 39 -5.17 -12.41 -4.47
C MET A 39 -4.31 -11.77 -5.58
N THR A 40 -4.29 -12.38 -6.76
CA THR A 40 -3.56 -11.87 -7.93
C THR A 40 -4.35 -10.83 -8.73
N SER A 41 -5.66 -10.76 -8.55
CA SER A 41 -6.51 -9.75 -9.20
C SER A 41 -6.22 -8.33 -8.67
N CYS A 42 -6.51 -7.30 -9.48
CA CYS A 42 -6.35 -5.91 -9.07
C CYS A 42 -7.10 -5.52 -7.79
N PRO A 43 -8.38 -5.91 -7.56
CA PRO A 43 -9.04 -5.62 -6.29
C PRO A 43 -8.37 -6.35 -5.11
N GLY A 44 -7.86 -7.57 -5.33
CA GLY A 44 -7.08 -8.30 -4.32
C GLY A 44 -5.77 -7.59 -3.96
N LYS A 45 -4.97 -7.21 -4.96
CA LYS A 45 -3.73 -6.45 -4.77
C LYS A 45 -3.99 -5.10 -4.07
N ALA A 46 -5.04 -4.38 -4.46
CA ALA A 46 -5.42 -3.11 -3.84
C ALA A 46 -5.87 -3.28 -2.39
N ALA A 47 -6.61 -4.36 -2.06
CA ALA A 47 -7.01 -4.65 -0.69
C ALA A 47 -5.81 -5.02 0.19
N ILE A 48 -4.93 -5.92 -0.29
CA ILE A 48 -3.73 -6.35 0.44
C ILE A 48 -2.81 -5.15 0.70
N SER A 49 -2.52 -4.34 -0.32
CA SER A 49 -1.71 -3.13 -0.17
C SER A 49 -2.36 -2.09 0.75
N GLY A 50 -3.69 -1.92 0.69
CA GLY A 50 -4.41 -1.03 1.58
C GLY A 50 -4.33 -1.45 3.05
N VAL A 51 -4.47 -2.76 3.34
CA VAL A 51 -4.32 -3.29 4.70
C VAL A 51 -2.88 -3.15 5.19
N THR A 52 -1.89 -3.50 4.35
CA THR A 52 -0.47 -3.34 4.67
C THR A 52 -0.12 -1.88 4.93
N GLY A 53 -0.58 -0.96 4.08
CA GLY A 53 -0.42 0.49 4.25
C GLY A 53 -1.09 1.00 5.52
N PHE A 54 -2.28 0.50 5.86
CA PHE A 54 -2.97 0.86 7.09
C PHE A 54 -2.18 0.43 8.33
N ALA A 55 -1.65 -0.80 8.34
CA ALA A 55 -0.83 -1.30 9.43
C ALA A 55 0.46 -0.47 9.60
N LEU A 56 1.20 -0.25 8.50
CA LEU A 56 2.42 0.56 8.51
C LEU A 56 2.16 2.01 8.93
N GLY A 57 1.08 2.61 8.42
CA GLY A 57 0.67 3.96 8.78
C GLY A 57 0.22 4.10 10.24
N GLY A 58 -0.35 3.04 10.81
CA GLY A 58 -0.72 2.99 12.24
C GLY A 58 0.51 2.97 13.14
N VAL A 59 1.50 2.15 12.82
CA VAL A 59 2.79 2.10 13.54
C VAL A 59 3.52 3.45 13.41
N PHE A 60 3.64 3.97 12.18
CA PHE A 60 4.26 5.27 11.93
C PHE A 60 3.53 6.42 12.63
N GLY A 61 2.20 6.41 12.63
CA GLY A 61 1.38 7.43 13.28
C GLY A 61 1.46 7.39 14.81
N LEU A 62 1.58 6.20 15.40
CA LEU A 62 1.81 6.06 16.84
C LEU A 62 3.20 6.60 17.23
N PHE A 63 4.22 6.30 16.43
CA PHE A 63 5.59 6.78 16.62
C PHE A 63 5.71 8.30 16.47
N MET A 64 5.07 8.88 15.45
CA MET A 64 5.01 10.33 15.27
C MET A 64 4.24 11.00 16.40
N ALA A 65 3.15 10.36 16.89
CA ALA A 65 2.42 10.86 18.04
C ALA A 65 3.31 10.85 19.30
N SER A 66 4.06 9.78 19.57
CA SER A 66 4.94 9.72 20.75
C SER A 66 6.02 10.80 20.72
N MET A 67 6.67 11.03 19.58
CA MET A 67 7.70 12.08 19.46
C MET A 67 7.14 13.50 19.64
N ALA A 68 5.88 13.75 19.24
CA ALA A 68 5.25 15.05 19.42
C ALA A 68 4.90 15.37 20.88
N TYR A 69 4.89 14.38 21.79
CA TYR A 69 4.66 14.60 23.21
C TYR A 69 5.93 14.92 24.01
N ASP A 70 7.12 14.67 23.46
CA ASP A 70 8.40 14.99 24.12
C ASP A 70 8.78 16.49 24.03
N THR A 71 8.12 17.28 23.16
CA THR A 71 8.37 18.73 23.03
C THR A 71 7.21 19.55 23.62
N PRO A 72 7.26 19.95 24.90
CA PRO A 72 6.37 20.98 25.40
C PRO A 72 6.84 22.31 24.80
N LEU A 73 5.90 23.08 24.24
CA LEU A 73 6.08 24.48 23.80
C LEU A 73 6.64 24.69 22.37
N HIS A 74 5.74 25.11 21.47
CA HIS A 74 5.96 25.68 20.14
C HIS A 74 6.46 24.75 19.03
N THR A 75 5.54 24.08 18.32
CA THR A 75 5.83 23.60 16.96
C THR A 75 4.98 24.38 15.95
N PRO A 76 5.60 25.02 14.94
CA PRO A 76 4.90 25.77 13.90
C PRO A 76 4.10 24.82 13.00
N THR A 77 3.00 25.37 12.49
CA THR A 77 2.02 24.74 11.61
C THR A 77 2.64 24.12 10.36
N VAL A 78 2.55 22.81 10.21
CA VAL A 78 2.78 22.12 8.93
C VAL A 78 1.43 21.96 8.22
N PRO A 79 1.27 22.33 6.94
CA PRO A 79 0.01 22.14 6.22
C PRO A 79 -0.34 20.65 6.12
N GLY A 80 -1.45 20.23 6.74
CA GLY A 80 -1.93 18.83 6.72
C GLY A 80 -1.74 18.06 8.03
N SER A 81 -1.02 18.59 9.02
CA SER A 81 -1.10 18.05 10.38
C SER A 81 -2.41 18.51 11.01
N THR A 82 -3.29 17.56 11.37
CA THR A 82 -4.46 17.80 12.20
C THR A 82 -4.01 18.58 13.43
N GLN A 83 -4.34 19.87 13.45
CA GLN A 83 -3.90 20.82 14.47
C GLN A 83 -4.19 20.27 15.85
N LEU A 84 -3.21 20.45 16.75
CA LEU A 84 -3.47 20.54 18.17
C LEU A 84 -4.63 21.54 18.37
N PRO A 85 -5.81 21.12 18.86
CA PRO A 85 -6.75 22.13 19.32
C PRO A 85 -6.07 22.85 20.48
N SER A 86 -6.07 24.18 20.43
CA SER A 86 -5.56 25.11 21.44
C SER A 86 -6.18 24.92 22.85
N SER A 87 -6.89 23.82 23.09
CA SER A 87 -7.52 23.40 24.34
C SER A 87 -6.61 22.57 25.26
N MET A 88 -5.37 22.22 24.85
CA MET A 88 -4.41 21.54 25.75
C MET A 88 -3.84 22.42 26.87
N GLN A 89 -4.09 23.74 26.85
CA GLN A 89 -3.69 24.64 27.94
C GLN A 89 -4.42 24.31 29.27
N HIS A 90 -5.47 23.49 29.24
CA HIS A 90 -6.25 23.09 30.42
C HIS A 90 -6.01 21.65 30.91
N ILE A 91 -5.09 20.87 30.32
CA ILE A 91 -4.89 19.46 30.73
C ILE A 91 -4.22 19.34 32.10
N SER A 92 -3.40 20.31 32.48
CA SER A 92 -2.61 20.30 33.72
C SER A 92 -3.46 20.29 35.00
N ASP A 93 -4.71 20.73 34.93
CA ASP A 93 -5.63 20.80 36.09
C ASP A 93 -6.55 19.58 36.23
N LEU A 94 -6.53 18.62 35.28
CA LEU A 94 -7.36 17.41 35.37
C LEU A 94 -6.67 16.30 36.17
N PRO A 95 -7.41 15.38 36.82
CA PRO A 95 -6.82 14.24 37.52
C PRO A 95 -5.95 13.39 36.56
N PHE A 96 -4.82 12.89 37.06
CA PHE A 96 -3.82 12.14 36.27
C PHE A 96 -4.43 11.01 35.42
N LYS A 97 -5.46 10.32 35.93
CA LYS A 97 -6.18 9.27 35.18
C LYS A 97 -6.88 9.80 33.92
N GLN A 98 -7.41 11.03 33.96
CA GLN A 98 -8.10 11.65 32.84
C GLN A 98 -7.12 12.25 31.83
N GLN A 99 -5.97 12.76 32.30
CA GLN A 99 -4.88 13.18 31.42
C GLN A 99 -4.35 11.99 30.61
N VAL A 100 -4.04 10.87 31.27
CA VAL A 100 -3.55 9.65 30.62
C VAL A 100 -4.58 9.11 29.62
N LYS A 101 -5.87 9.05 30.01
CA LYS A 101 -6.94 8.61 29.10
C LYS A 101 -7.06 9.52 27.86
N LEU A 102 -6.93 10.83 28.04
CA LEU A 102 -7.00 11.79 26.94
C LEU A 102 -5.78 11.70 26.02
N GLN A 103 -4.58 11.50 26.58
CA GLN A 103 -3.34 11.28 25.84
C GLN A 103 -3.43 10.02 24.97
N PHE A 104 -3.81 8.88 25.55
CA PHE A 104 -4.01 7.66 24.77
C PHE A 104 -5.09 7.80 23.70
N ALA A 105 -6.17 8.53 23.99
CA ALA A 105 -7.21 8.81 23.00
C ALA A 105 -6.70 9.69 21.85
N ASP A 106 -5.86 10.70 22.10
CA ASP A 106 -5.29 11.55 21.05
C ASP A 106 -4.22 10.81 20.24
N MET A 107 -3.33 10.06 20.90
CA MET A 107 -2.37 9.16 20.23
C MET A 107 -3.08 8.18 19.29
N GLY A 108 -4.16 7.54 19.76
CA GLY A 108 -4.96 6.62 18.96
C GLY A 108 -5.63 7.30 17.77
N LYS A 109 -6.18 8.51 17.93
CA LYS A 109 -6.77 9.28 16.83
C LYS A 109 -5.73 9.64 15.76
N ARG A 110 -4.53 10.06 16.17
CA ARG A 110 -3.42 10.38 15.25
C ARG A 110 -2.94 9.14 14.50
N ALA A 111 -2.71 8.04 15.22
CA ALA A 111 -2.33 6.76 14.63
C ALA A 111 -3.37 6.28 13.61
N TYR A 112 -4.67 6.38 13.95
CA TYR A 112 -5.76 5.99 13.05
C TYR A 112 -5.87 6.90 11.82
N SER A 113 -5.71 8.22 11.99
CA SER A 113 -5.70 9.15 10.85
C SER A 113 -4.53 8.87 9.91
N SER A 114 -3.34 8.59 10.46
CA SER A 114 -2.17 8.19 9.69
C SER A 114 -2.42 6.87 8.95
N ALA A 115 -2.88 5.84 9.65
CA ALA A 115 -3.24 4.55 9.08
C ALA A 115 -4.20 4.67 7.89
N LYS A 116 -5.25 5.51 8.02
CA LYS A 116 -6.17 5.80 6.92
C LYS A 116 -5.48 6.39 5.70
N ASN A 117 -4.60 7.37 5.89
CA ASN A 117 -3.90 8.01 4.78
C ASN A 117 -2.96 7.03 4.07
N PHE A 118 -2.13 6.30 4.80
CA PHE A 118 -1.21 5.32 4.21
C PHE A 118 -1.94 4.14 3.55
N GLY A 119 -3.03 3.67 4.17
CA GLY A 119 -3.88 2.64 3.56
C GLY A 119 -4.53 3.13 2.26
N TYR A 120 -5.00 4.38 2.23
CA TYR A 120 -5.59 4.98 1.02
C TYR A 120 -4.57 5.15 -0.10
N ILE A 121 -3.36 5.65 0.22
CA ILE A 121 -2.26 5.78 -0.74
C ILE A 121 -1.86 4.41 -1.29
N GLY A 122 -1.65 3.41 -0.42
CA GLY A 122 -1.27 2.05 -0.83
C GLY A 122 -2.31 1.38 -1.73
N MET A 123 -3.59 1.51 -1.37
CA MET A 123 -4.71 0.97 -2.15
C MET A 123 -4.78 1.57 -3.56
N ILE A 124 -4.65 2.90 -3.68
CA ILE A 124 -4.69 3.57 -4.98
C ILE A 124 -3.46 3.19 -5.81
N TYR A 125 -2.27 3.24 -5.21
CA TYR A 125 -1.03 2.96 -5.91
C TYR A 125 -1.04 1.56 -6.55
N SER A 126 -1.28 0.51 -5.76
CA SER A 126 -1.32 -0.86 -6.29
C SER A 126 -2.50 -1.12 -7.21
N GLY A 127 -3.63 -0.43 -7.00
CA GLY A 127 -4.78 -0.52 -7.90
C GLY A 127 -4.49 0.07 -9.28
N VAL A 128 -3.87 1.26 -9.33
CA VAL A 128 -3.50 1.93 -10.58
C VAL A 128 -2.38 1.16 -11.29
N GLU A 129 -1.36 0.72 -10.57
CA GLU A 129 -0.28 -0.10 -11.13
C GLU A 129 -0.82 -1.38 -11.78
N CYS A 130 -1.68 -2.12 -11.06
CA CYS A 130 -2.29 -3.33 -11.62
C CYS A 130 -3.18 -3.04 -12.84
N ALA A 131 -3.91 -1.92 -12.83
CA ALA A 131 -4.72 -1.52 -13.99
C ALA A 131 -3.84 -1.19 -15.21
N ILE A 132 -2.73 -0.46 -15.01
CA ILE A 132 -1.78 -0.14 -16.10
C ILE A 132 -1.13 -1.42 -16.62
N GLU A 133 -0.68 -2.30 -15.74
CA GLU A 133 -0.06 -3.58 -16.09
C GLU A 133 -1.05 -4.46 -16.89
N SER A 134 -2.32 -4.52 -16.44
CA SER A 134 -3.38 -5.27 -17.14
C SER A 134 -3.70 -4.71 -18.53
N LEU A 135 -3.61 -3.38 -18.71
CA LEU A 135 -3.87 -2.72 -20.00
C LEU A 135 -2.68 -2.84 -20.96
N ARG A 136 -1.45 -2.76 -20.47
CA ARG A 136 -0.22 -2.80 -21.30
C ARG A 136 0.31 -4.22 -21.52
N ALA A 137 -0.11 -5.18 -20.71
CA ALA A 137 0.38 -6.55 -20.70
C ALA A 137 1.92 -6.66 -20.64
N LYS A 138 2.56 -5.71 -19.95
CA LYS A 138 4.01 -5.65 -19.73
C LYS A 138 4.27 -5.21 -18.30
N ASN A 139 5.33 -5.75 -17.69
CA ASN A 139 5.81 -5.33 -16.38
C ASN A 139 7.16 -4.61 -16.51
N ASP A 140 7.12 -3.28 -16.63
CA ASP A 140 8.29 -2.42 -16.77
C ASP A 140 8.29 -1.28 -15.74
N ILE A 141 9.40 -0.54 -15.66
CA ILE A 141 9.54 0.62 -14.76
C ILE A 141 8.52 1.73 -15.04
N TYR A 142 7.98 1.80 -16.27
CA TYR A 142 7.03 2.84 -16.65
C TYR A 142 5.66 2.63 -15.99
N ASN A 143 5.32 1.39 -15.62
CA ASN A 143 4.14 1.10 -14.84
C ASN A 143 4.21 1.77 -13.46
N GLY A 144 5.33 1.62 -12.74
CA GLY A 144 5.53 2.27 -11.44
C GLY A 144 5.59 3.79 -11.54
N VAL A 145 6.25 4.34 -12.58
CA VAL A 145 6.26 5.79 -12.86
C VAL A 145 4.84 6.32 -13.06
N GLY A 146 4.07 5.66 -13.92
CA GLY A 146 2.71 6.05 -14.27
C GLY A 146 1.77 5.94 -13.08
N ALA A 147 1.85 4.83 -12.34
CA ALA A 147 1.08 4.62 -11.12
C ALA A 147 1.41 5.65 -10.04
N GLY A 148 2.69 5.94 -9.84
CA GLY A 148 3.17 6.98 -8.93
C GLY A 148 2.61 8.35 -9.31
N CYS A 149 2.78 8.77 -10.57
CA CYS A 149 2.27 10.06 -11.03
C CYS A 149 0.75 10.19 -10.88
N LEU A 150 -0.02 9.18 -11.30
CA LEU A 150 -1.48 9.21 -11.22
C LEU A 150 -1.98 9.20 -9.78
N THR A 151 -1.33 8.45 -8.90
CA THR A 151 -1.66 8.42 -7.48
C THR A 151 -1.34 9.77 -6.83
N GLY A 152 -0.12 10.29 -7.01
CA GLY A 152 0.30 11.56 -6.42
C GLY A 152 -0.47 12.76 -6.96
N GLY A 153 -0.70 12.81 -8.28
CA GLY A 153 -1.51 13.84 -8.92
C GLY A 153 -2.99 13.76 -8.54
N GLY A 154 -3.55 12.55 -8.46
CA GLY A 154 -4.95 12.33 -8.06
C GLY A 154 -5.21 12.73 -6.61
N LEU A 155 -4.29 12.43 -5.69
CA LEU A 155 -4.40 12.84 -4.29
C LEU A 155 -4.32 14.37 -4.12
N ALA A 156 -3.47 15.03 -4.91
CA ALA A 156 -3.28 16.47 -4.84
C ALA A 156 -4.23 17.28 -5.74
N TYR A 157 -5.13 16.63 -6.50
CA TYR A 157 -6.03 17.29 -7.45
C TYR A 157 -6.88 18.41 -6.82
N LYS A 158 -7.36 18.19 -5.60
CA LYS A 158 -8.16 19.20 -4.86
C LYS A 158 -7.35 20.40 -4.39
N SER A 159 -6.03 20.28 -4.33
CA SER A 159 -5.11 21.34 -3.88
C SER A 159 -4.64 22.24 -5.04
N GLY A 160 -5.19 22.06 -6.25
CA GLY A 160 -4.90 22.86 -7.44
C GLY A 160 -3.92 22.19 -8.41
N PRO A 161 -3.81 22.71 -9.64
CA PRO A 161 -3.04 22.08 -10.72
C PRO A 161 -1.52 22.06 -10.43
N THR A 162 -0.99 23.09 -9.77
CA THR A 162 0.43 23.14 -9.38
C THR A 162 0.76 22.06 -8.35
N ALA A 163 -0.11 21.87 -7.34
CA ALA A 163 0.04 20.82 -6.35
C ALA A 163 -0.10 19.42 -6.99
N ALA A 164 -1.01 19.25 -7.94
CA ALA A 164 -1.16 18.00 -8.70
C ALA A 164 0.09 17.66 -9.52
N LEU A 165 0.71 18.65 -10.17
CA LEU A 165 1.95 18.44 -10.94
C LEU A 165 3.13 18.10 -10.02
N VAL A 166 3.28 18.81 -8.91
CA VAL A 166 4.32 18.52 -7.91
C VAL A 166 4.10 17.14 -7.29
N GLY A 167 2.85 16.79 -6.96
CA GLY A 167 2.46 15.49 -6.43
C GLY A 167 2.76 14.36 -7.42
N CYS A 168 2.40 14.53 -8.70
CA CYS A 168 2.74 13.59 -9.76
C CYS A 168 4.26 13.40 -9.88
N ALA A 169 5.02 14.48 -9.99
CA ALA A 169 6.47 14.42 -10.14
C ALA A 169 7.15 13.75 -8.93
N GLY A 170 6.75 14.11 -7.71
CA GLY A 170 7.30 13.56 -6.48
C GLY A 170 7.02 12.06 -6.32
N PHE A 171 5.76 11.64 -6.50
CA PHE A 171 5.42 10.22 -6.42
C PHE A 171 6.00 9.40 -7.57
N ALA A 172 6.06 9.95 -8.78
CA ALA A 172 6.72 9.29 -9.91
C ALA A 172 8.21 9.05 -9.62
N ALA A 173 8.92 10.07 -9.13
CA ALA A 173 10.34 9.95 -8.79
C ALA A 173 10.58 8.96 -7.64
N PHE A 174 9.72 8.98 -6.61
CA PHE A 174 9.81 8.01 -5.53
C PHE A 174 9.56 6.58 -6.02
N SER A 175 8.50 6.35 -6.80
CA SER A 175 8.19 5.05 -7.37
C SER A 175 9.30 4.54 -8.28
N THR A 176 9.91 5.39 -9.11
CA THR A 176 11.08 4.99 -9.91
C THR A 176 12.27 4.58 -9.06
N ALA A 177 12.54 5.30 -7.97
CA ALA A 177 13.67 5.00 -7.11
C ALA A 177 13.50 3.64 -6.44
N ILE A 178 12.28 3.36 -5.96
CA ILE A 178 11.94 2.06 -5.38
C ILE A 178 11.99 0.95 -6.43
N ASP A 179 11.43 1.14 -7.62
CA ASP A 179 11.46 0.14 -8.69
C ASP A 179 12.88 -0.16 -9.16
N LEU A 180 13.74 0.86 -9.28
CA LEU A 180 15.15 0.67 -9.60
C LEU A 180 15.86 -0.10 -8.49
N TYR A 181 15.61 0.27 -7.23
CA TYR A 181 16.18 -0.42 -6.07
C TYR A 181 15.73 -1.88 -5.98
N MET A 182 14.48 -2.21 -6.27
CA MET A 182 14.02 -3.61 -6.23
C MET A 182 14.47 -4.40 -7.46
N ARG A 183 14.59 -3.76 -8.63
CA ARG A 183 14.98 -4.45 -9.87
C ARG A 183 16.47 -4.71 -9.99
N GLN A 184 17.32 -3.95 -9.29
CA GLN A 184 18.78 -4.09 -9.39
C GLN A 184 19.25 -5.54 -9.13
N GLU A 185 18.59 -6.25 -8.21
CA GLU A 185 18.90 -7.64 -7.83
C GLU A 185 18.55 -8.68 -8.92
N HIS A 186 17.69 -8.31 -9.87
CA HIS A 186 17.21 -9.20 -10.95
C HIS A 186 17.68 -8.75 -12.33
N THR A 187 18.62 -7.81 -12.39
CA THR A 187 19.23 -7.40 -13.65
C THR A 187 20.16 -8.48 -14.19
N THR A 188 20.55 -8.34 -15.45
CA THR A 188 21.52 -9.25 -16.08
C THR A 188 22.75 -9.38 -15.20
N PRO A 189 23.18 -10.61 -14.87
CA PRO A 189 24.34 -10.80 -14.01
C PRO A 189 25.54 -10.06 -14.60
N PRO A 190 26.33 -9.37 -13.76
CA PRO A 190 27.52 -8.69 -14.22
C PRO A 190 28.45 -9.70 -14.89
N LYS A 191 29.26 -9.25 -15.86
CA LYS A 191 30.17 -10.14 -16.58
C LYS A 191 31.17 -10.84 -15.65
N ASN A 192 31.53 -10.18 -14.55
CA ASN A 192 32.40 -10.70 -13.49
C ASN A 192 31.84 -10.27 -12.13
N ASP A 193 32.04 -11.08 -11.08
CA ASP A 193 31.67 -10.75 -9.69
C ASP A 193 32.61 -9.74 -9.01
N PHE A 194 33.45 -9.07 -9.81
CA PHE A 194 34.37 -8.03 -9.35
C PHE A 194 34.00 -6.75 -10.08
N ASP A 195 33.29 -5.85 -9.39
CA ASP A 195 33.28 -4.42 -9.66
C ASP A 195 32.89 -3.71 -8.34
N GLU A 196 33.71 -2.71 -7.97
CA GLU A 196 33.65 -1.85 -6.77
C GLU A 196 32.40 -0.97 -6.65
#